data_AF-A0A1B8FZY5-F1
#
_entry.id   AF-A0A1B8FZY5-F1
#
_cell.length_a   1.000
_cell.length_b   1.000
_cell.length_c   1.000
_cell.angle_alpha   90.00
_cell.angle_beta   90.00
_cell.angle_gamma   90.00
#
_symmetry.space_group_name_H-M   'P 1'
#
loop_
_entity.id
_entity.type
_entity.pdbx_description
1 polymer ?
#
loop_
_entity_poly.entity_id
_entity_poly.type
_entity_poly.pdbx_seq_one_letter_code
_entity_poly.pdbx_strand_id
1 'polypeptide(L)'
;MTALHAANPELTPRPIAVGTYQSDLKAHFFLCEFINMTNELPDLYNFPAKPAELHENSVSPTGQYGFGTPTCLGVDVAGYEQEVQGPDEEMAELVKAIAEKVIPRLCRPLETGGRSIKPRLIHGDLWDGTASVVVETGLPVIFDACSMYTHNECKLNHFFEYGYLIDDCIR
;
A
#
# COMPACT_ATOMS: atom_id res chain seq x y z
N MET A 1 -7.86 4.58 -2.33
CA MET A 1 -9.17 3.90 -2.26
C MET A 1 -9.84 3.63 -3.61
N THR A 2 -10.03 4.60 -4.51
CA THR A 2 -10.76 4.36 -5.79
C THR A 2 -10.24 3.19 -6.64
N ALA A 3 -8.92 3.11 -6.84
CA ALA A 3 -8.33 2.00 -7.59
C ALA A 3 -8.54 0.64 -6.91
N LEU A 4 -8.44 0.59 -5.58
CA LEU A 4 -8.69 -0.64 -4.83
C LEU A 4 -10.14 -1.08 -4.91
N HIS A 5 -11.09 -0.14 -4.74
CA HIS A 5 -12.52 -0.45 -4.82
C HIS A 5 -12.93 -0.87 -6.23
N ALA A 6 -12.33 -0.31 -7.27
CA ALA A 6 -12.55 -0.77 -8.64
C ALA A 6 -12.03 -2.20 -8.88
N ALA A 7 -10.92 -2.58 -8.22
CA ALA A 7 -10.32 -3.91 -8.35
C ALA A 7 -11.00 -4.97 -7.45
N ASN A 8 -11.47 -4.59 -6.27
CA ASN A 8 -12.23 -5.45 -5.36
C ASN A 8 -13.23 -4.61 -4.51
N PRO A 9 -14.49 -4.48 -4.98
CA PRO A 9 -15.51 -3.68 -4.29
C PRO A 9 -15.92 -4.23 -2.93
N GLU A 10 -15.80 -5.55 -2.69
CA GLU A 10 -16.20 -6.18 -1.43
C GLU A 10 -15.15 -5.99 -0.33
N LEU A 11 -13.89 -5.76 -0.70
CA LEU A 11 -12.77 -5.68 0.24
C LEU A 11 -12.55 -4.26 0.77
N THR A 12 -13.14 -3.23 0.17
CA THR A 12 -12.84 -1.83 0.53
C THR A 12 -14.09 -0.96 0.62
N PRO A 13 -14.13 0.03 1.54
CA PRO A 13 -15.18 1.04 1.56
C PRO A 13 -15.28 1.77 0.22
N ARG A 14 -16.49 1.96 -0.28
CA ARG A 14 -16.71 2.72 -1.52
C ARG A 14 -16.35 4.19 -1.32
N PRO A 15 -15.40 4.76 -2.08
CA PRO A 15 -15.14 6.20 -2.02
C PRO A 15 -16.32 6.97 -2.62
N ILE A 16 -16.70 8.07 -1.97
CA ILE A 16 -17.84 8.91 -2.34
C ILE A 16 -17.35 10.24 -2.90
N ALA A 17 -16.49 10.95 -2.17
CA ALA A 17 -16.00 12.26 -2.58
C ALA A 17 -14.67 12.62 -1.92
N VAL A 18 -13.95 13.54 -2.53
CA VAL A 18 -12.82 14.27 -1.93
C VAL A 18 -13.05 15.76 -2.16
N GLY A 19 -12.49 16.59 -1.30
CA GLY A 19 -12.57 18.03 -1.51
C GLY A 19 -11.71 18.83 -0.54
N THR A 20 -11.77 20.14 -0.71
CA THR A 20 -11.06 21.13 0.11
C THR A 20 -12.09 22.04 0.74
N TYR A 21 -11.88 22.40 2.01
CA TYR A 21 -12.77 23.32 2.70
C TYR A 21 -12.73 24.70 2.05
N GLN A 22 -13.89 25.35 1.93
CA GLN A 22 -13.96 26.70 1.39
C GLN A 22 -13.31 27.73 2.32
N SER A 23 -13.42 27.51 3.63
CA SER A 23 -12.89 28.40 4.67
C SER A 23 -11.38 28.25 4.90
N ASP A 24 -10.80 27.10 4.57
CA ASP A 24 -9.38 26.81 4.71
C ASP A 24 -8.90 25.92 3.57
N LEU A 25 -8.12 26.50 2.65
CA LEU A 25 -7.60 25.81 1.47
C LEU A 25 -6.52 24.76 1.79
N LYS A 26 -6.04 24.71 3.03
CA LYS A 26 -5.09 23.68 3.50
C LYS A 26 -5.79 22.48 4.13
N ALA A 27 -7.09 22.59 4.41
CA ALA A 27 -7.88 21.51 4.98
C ALA A 27 -8.60 20.74 3.87
N HIS A 28 -8.32 19.44 3.79
CA HIS A 28 -8.93 18.53 2.82
C HIS A 28 -9.82 17.51 3.54
N PHE A 29 -10.79 16.94 2.82
CA PHE A 29 -11.63 15.87 3.32
C PHE A 29 -11.75 14.73 2.31
N PHE A 30 -12.04 13.56 2.86
CA PHE A 30 -12.40 12.35 2.13
C PHE A 30 -13.70 11.81 2.71
N LEU A 31 -14.65 11.46 1.84
CA LEU A 31 -15.90 10.81 2.18
C LEU A 31 -15.92 9.42 1.55
N CYS A 32 -16.28 8.41 2.32
CA CYS A 32 -16.52 7.05 1.86
C CYS A 32 -17.75 6.45 2.54
N GLU A 33 -18.16 5.29 2.05
CA GLU A 33 -19.20 4.48 2.65
C GLU A 33 -18.89 4.18 4.12
N PHE A 34 -19.92 4.33 4.96
CA PHE A 34 -19.85 3.90 6.35
C PHE A 34 -20.06 2.38 6.40
N ILE A 35 -19.07 1.67 6.92
CA ILE A 35 -19.10 0.23 7.14
C ILE A 35 -19.10 -0.03 8.64
N ASN A 36 -20.06 -0.81 9.11
CA ASN A 36 -20.12 -1.24 10.50
C ASN A 36 -19.16 -2.42 10.69
N MET A 37 -18.16 -2.23 11.55
CA MET A 37 -17.03 -3.15 11.71
C MET A 37 -16.96 -3.69 13.12
N THR A 38 -16.42 -4.90 13.25
CA THR A 38 -16.05 -5.47 14.54
C THR A 38 -14.69 -4.92 15.02
N ASN A 39 -14.31 -5.22 16.26
CA ASN A 39 -12.95 -5.00 16.75
C ASN A 39 -12.05 -6.26 16.58
N GLU A 40 -12.51 -7.23 15.78
CA GLU A 40 -11.81 -8.49 15.56
C GLU A 40 -10.98 -8.44 14.28
N LEU A 41 -9.90 -9.23 14.26
CA LEU A 41 -9.10 -9.40 13.06
C LEU A 41 -9.76 -10.35 12.07
N PRO A 42 -9.58 -10.11 10.76
CA PRO A 42 -9.93 -11.09 9.75
C PRO A 42 -9.27 -12.46 9.99
N ASP A 43 -10.00 -13.52 9.68
CA ASP A 43 -9.51 -14.90 9.80
C ASP A 43 -8.25 -15.13 8.95
N LEU A 44 -7.23 -15.78 9.54
CA LEU A 44 -5.94 -16.02 8.91
C LEU A 44 -6.00 -16.97 7.70
N TYR A 45 -7.04 -17.78 7.55
CA TYR A 45 -7.16 -18.73 6.44
C TYR A 45 -7.82 -18.10 5.21
N ASN A 46 -8.87 -17.29 5.42
CA ASN A 46 -9.65 -16.71 4.34
C ASN A 46 -9.22 -15.29 3.98
N PHE A 47 -8.70 -14.53 4.93
CA PHE A 47 -8.28 -13.16 4.68
C PHE A 47 -7.20 -13.07 3.61
N PRO A 48 -6.09 -13.85 3.63
CA PRO A 48 -5.02 -13.71 2.65
C PRO A 48 -5.46 -13.93 1.20
N ALA A 49 -6.52 -14.72 0.99
CA ALA A 49 -7.10 -14.94 -0.34
C ALA A 49 -7.66 -13.66 -0.96
N LYS A 50 -8.16 -12.71 -0.16
CA LYS A 50 -8.79 -11.47 -0.65
C LYS A 50 -7.77 -10.45 -1.18
N PRO A 51 -6.66 -10.13 -0.47
CA PRO A 51 -5.55 -9.37 -1.06
C PRO A 51 -4.86 -10.11 -2.22
N ALA A 52 -4.78 -11.45 -2.19
CA ALA A 52 -4.26 -12.20 -3.33
C ALA A 52 -5.13 -12.02 -4.59
N GLU A 53 -6.45 -12.11 -4.45
CA GLU A 53 -7.42 -11.82 -5.52
C GLU A 53 -7.27 -10.39 -6.05
N LEU A 54 -7.11 -9.39 -5.16
CA LEU A 54 -6.80 -8.01 -5.54
C LEU A 54 -5.53 -7.92 -6.39
N HIS A 55 -4.45 -8.61 -5.97
CA HIS A 55 -3.18 -8.61 -6.69
C HIS A 55 -3.32 -9.28 -8.07
N GLU A 56 -4.06 -10.38 -8.18
CA GLU A 56 -4.26 -11.09 -9.44
C GLU A 56 -5.08 -10.28 -10.45
N ASN A 57 -6.19 -9.68 -9.99
CA ASN A 57 -7.14 -8.93 -10.80
C ASN A 57 -6.63 -7.54 -11.22
N SER A 58 -5.60 -7.04 -10.55
CA SER A 58 -5.04 -5.72 -10.86
C SER A 58 -4.04 -5.77 -12.02
N VAL A 59 -4.14 -4.75 -12.89
CA VAL A 59 -3.20 -4.51 -13.99
C VAL A 59 -2.82 -3.04 -13.97
N SER A 60 -1.52 -2.75 -13.91
CA SER A 60 -1.03 -1.38 -14.04
C SER A 60 -1.48 -0.79 -15.39
N PRO A 61 -2.21 0.35 -15.41
CA PRO A 61 -2.68 0.97 -16.64
C PRO A 61 -1.55 1.35 -17.61
N THR A 62 -0.34 1.54 -17.10
CA THR A 62 0.86 1.91 -17.86
C THR A 62 1.83 0.73 -18.03
N GLY A 63 1.59 -0.39 -17.35
CA GLY A 63 2.56 -1.48 -17.21
C GLY A 63 3.78 -1.12 -16.36
N GLN A 64 3.81 0.04 -15.72
CA GLN A 64 4.91 0.52 -14.90
C GLN A 64 4.60 0.42 -13.40
N TYR A 65 5.65 0.54 -12.60
CA TYR A 65 5.61 0.63 -11.14
C TYR A 65 5.26 2.06 -10.69
N GLY A 66 4.83 2.18 -9.44
CA GLY A 66 4.42 3.43 -8.82
C GLY A 66 2.92 3.71 -8.95
N PHE A 67 2.53 4.97 -8.82
CA PHE A 67 1.12 5.37 -8.91
C PHE A 67 0.97 6.68 -9.68
N GLY A 68 -0.20 6.93 -10.27
CA GLY A 68 -0.43 8.15 -11.07
C GLY A 68 -0.43 9.44 -10.25
N THR A 69 -0.35 9.34 -8.93
CA THR A 69 -0.25 10.45 -7.98
C THR A 69 0.53 9.96 -6.76
N PRO A 70 1.44 10.76 -6.18
CA PRO A 70 2.13 10.38 -4.96
C PRO A 70 1.13 9.99 -3.87
N THR A 71 1.33 8.82 -3.27
CA THR A 71 0.53 8.35 -2.14
C THR A 71 1.30 8.53 -0.84
N CYS A 72 0.60 8.92 0.22
CA CYS A 72 1.21 9.13 1.52
C CYS A 72 1.02 7.87 2.39
N LEU A 73 2.11 7.37 2.98
CA LEU A 73 2.09 6.37 4.05
C LEU A 73 2.17 7.08 5.39
N GLY A 74 1.02 7.51 5.92
CA GLY A 74 0.98 8.32 7.15
C GLY A 74 1.88 9.56 7.06
N VAL A 75 2.65 9.80 8.13
CA VAL A 75 3.74 10.80 8.14
C VAL A 75 4.96 10.16 7.50
N ASP A 76 5.60 10.85 6.55
CA ASP A 76 6.93 10.48 6.06
C ASP A 76 7.92 10.57 7.22
N VAL A 77 8.09 9.47 7.95
CA VAL A 77 8.93 9.41 9.16
C VAL A 77 10.37 9.74 8.81
N ALA A 78 10.84 9.35 7.62
CA ALA A 78 12.20 9.65 7.18
C ALA A 78 12.37 11.15 6.87
N GLY A 79 11.42 11.75 6.14
CA GLY A 79 11.40 13.18 5.89
C GLY A 79 11.30 14.00 7.19
N TYR A 80 10.40 13.61 8.09
CA TYR A 80 10.23 14.26 9.39
C TYR A 80 11.48 14.13 10.28
N GLU A 81 12.08 12.95 10.35
CA GLU A 81 13.31 12.74 11.12
C GLU A 81 14.46 13.61 10.58
N GLN A 82 14.60 13.72 9.25
CA GLN A 82 15.57 14.61 8.63
C GLN A 82 15.28 16.09 8.89
N GLU A 83 14.02 16.50 8.95
CA GLU A 83 13.64 17.87 9.33
C GLU A 83 13.99 18.18 10.79
N VAL A 84 13.82 17.22 11.70
CA VAL A 84 14.06 17.41 13.14
C VAL A 84 15.53 17.27 13.53
N GLN A 85 16.20 16.21 13.05
CA GLN A 85 17.59 15.89 13.43
C GLN A 85 18.63 16.47 12.46
N GLY A 86 18.19 16.90 11.27
CA GLY A 86 19.08 17.22 10.16
C GLY A 86 19.43 16.00 9.31
N PRO A 87 20.08 16.21 8.15
CA PRO A 87 20.43 15.14 7.24
C PRO A 87 21.49 14.22 7.86
N ASP A 88 21.27 12.91 7.74
CA ASP A 88 22.22 11.87 8.11
C ASP A 88 22.79 11.23 6.83
N GLU A 89 24.08 11.49 6.55
CA GLU A 89 24.77 10.98 5.37
C GLU A 89 24.92 9.45 5.40
N GLU A 90 25.10 8.86 6.58
CA GLU A 90 25.22 7.41 6.72
C GLU A 90 23.88 6.74 6.41
N MET A 91 22.79 7.28 6.94
CA MET A 91 21.44 6.81 6.64
C MET A 91 21.12 6.94 5.15
N ALA A 92 21.47 8.06 4.53
CA ALA A 92 21.26 8.27 3.10
C ALA A 92 22.03 7.25 2.24
N GLU A 93 23.29 6.97 2.58
CA GLU A 93 24.10 5.96 1.89
C GLU A 93 23.58 4.52 2.13
N LEU A 94 23.05 4.22 3.32
CA LEU A 94 22.40 2.93 3.60
C LEU A 94 21.12 2.75 2.80
N VAL A 95 20.25 3.76 2.76
CA VAL A 95 19.03 3.77 1.94
C VAL A 95 19.37 3.54 0.47
N LYS A 96 20.37 4.26 -0.03
CA LYS A 96 20.88 4.10 -1.39
C LYS A 96 21.43 2.70 -1.63
N ALA A 97 22.19 2.13 -0.69
CA ALA A 97 22.70 0.77 -0.80
C ALA A 97 21.58 -0.28 -0.81
N ILE A 98 20.52 -0.11 -0.02
CA ILE A 98 19.36 -0.99 -0.04
C ILE A 98 18.70 -0.94 -1.42
N ALA A 99 18.44 0.27 -1.92
CA ALA A 99 17.81 0.48 -3.23
C ALA A 99 18.65 -0.07 -4.39
N GLU A 100 19.92 0.30 -4.48
CA GLU A 100 20.76 -0.01 -5.64
C GLU A 100 21.33 -1.44 -5.61
N LYS A 101 21.47 -2.03 -4.41
CA LYS A 101 22.18 -3.31 -4.23
C LYS A 101 21.31 -4.43 -3.68
N VAL A 102 20.55 -4.18 -2.61
CA VAL A 102 19.81 -5.24 -1.91
C VAL A 102 18.56 -5.62 -2.68
N ILE A 103 17.70 -4.65 -3.02
CA ILE A 103 16.44 -4.90 -3.73
C ILE A 103 16.69 -5.64 -5.07
N PRO A 104 17.60 -5.20 -5.95
CA PRO A 104 17.87 -5.93 -7.19
C PRO A 104 18.41 -7.34 -6.97
N ARG A 105 19.19 -7.58 -5.92
CA ARG A 105 19.70 -8.93 -5.59
C ARG A 105 18.59 -9.87 -5.13
N LEU A 106 17.59 -9.35 -4.41
CA LEU A 106 16.43 -10.13 -3.97
C LEU A 106 15.44 -10.38 -5.10
N CYS A 107 15.24 -9.42 -6.02
CA CYS A 107 14.33 -9.58 -7.15
C CYS A 107 14.89 -10.49 -8.25
N ARG A 108 16.21 -10.48 -8.51
CA ARG A 108 16.84 -11.29 -9.58
C ARG A 108 16.45 -12.77 -9.57
N PRO A 109 16.51 -13.50 -8.42
CA PRO A 109 16.07 -14.89 -8.36
C PRO A 109 14.61 -15.14 -8.76
N LEU A 110 13.73 -14.15 -8.55
CA LEU A 110 12.31 -14.26 -8.85
C LEU A 110 12.03 -14.20 -10.36
N GLU A 111 12.95 -13.63 -11.14
CA GLU A 111 12.87 -13.52 -12.60
C GLU A 111 13.64 -14.62 -13.34
N THR A 112 14.09 -15.65 -12.62
CA THR A 112 14.75 -16.81 -13.24
C THR A 112 13.73 -17.84 -13.75
N GLY A 113 14.12 -18.63 -14.77
CA GLY A 113 13.27 -19.71 -15.29
C GLY A 113 12.07 -19.23 -16.11
N GLY A 114 12.18 -18.05 -16.75
CA GLY A 114 11.10 -17.47 -17.58
C GLY A 114 10.00 -16.77 -16.78
N ARG A 115 10.15 -16.66 -15.45
CA ARG A 115 9.28 -15.85 -14.60
C ARG A 115 9.61 -14.37 -14.79
N SER A 116 8.60 -13.52 -14.62
CA SER A 116 8.79 -12.07 -14.60
C SER A 116 7.97 -11.47 -13.47
N ILE A 117 8.54 -10.47 -12.81
CA ILE A 117 7.79 -9.69 -11.83
C ILE A 117 6.85 -8.76 -12.57
N LYS A 118 5.60 -8.66 -12.09
CA LYS A 118 4.59 -7.77 -12.65
C LYS A 118 4.16 -6.73 -11.62
N PRO A 119 3.98 -5.46 -12.01
CA PRO A 119 3.41 -4.45 -11.13
C PRO A 119 1.95 -4.77 -10.84
N ARG A 120 1.64 -4.99 -9.55
CA ARG A 120 0.30 -5.28 -9.02
C ARG A 120 -0.15 -4.17 -8.09
N LEU A 121 -1.43 -3.84 -8.12
CA LEU A 121 -2.02 -2.89 -7.19
C LEU A 121 -2.02 -3.51 -5.79
N ILE A 122 -1.38 -2.84 -4.83
CA ILE A 122 -1.35 -3.26 -3.43
C ILE A 122 -2.09 -2.27 -2.53
N HIS A 123 -2.47 -2.71 -1.32
CA HIS A 123 -3.03 -1.81 -0.29
C HIS A 123 -2.03 -0.74 0.14
N GLY A 124 -0.77 -1.12 0.37
CA GLY A 124 0.30 -0.19 0.72
C GLY A 124 0.47 0.09 2.22
N ASP A 125 -0.54 -0.19 3.04
CA ASP A 125 -0.47 -0.05 4.51
C ASP A 125 -1.28 -1.12 5.23
N LEU A 126 -1.04 -2.40 4.92
CA LEU A 126 -1.90 -3.49 5.42
C LEU A 126 -1.36 -4.11 6.72
N TRP A 127 -2.00 -3.78 7.85
CA TRP A 127 -1.74 -4.32 9.20
C TRP A 127 -3.04 -4.50 9.98
N ASP A 128 -2.96 -4.95 11.23
CA ASP A 128 -4.11 -5.16 12.12
C ASP A 128 -4.89 -3.87 12.42
N GLY A 129 -4.27 -2.70 12.30
CA GLY A 129 -4.95 -1.41 12.41
C GLY A 129 -5.74 -0.95 11.18
N THR A 130 -5.53 -1.59 10.02
CA THR A 130 -6.14 -1.20 8.73
C THR A 130 -6.99 -2.31 8.10
N ALA A 131 -7.28 -3.35 8.88
CA ALA A 131 -8.12 -4.47 8.49
C ALA A 131 -9.12 -4.81 9.60
N SER A 132 -10.35 -5.15 9.22
CA SER A 132 -11.39 -5.58 10.16
C SER A 132 -12.40 -6.50 9.46
N VAL A 133 -13.42 -6.93 10.20
CA VAL A 133 -14.53 -7.74 9.73
C VAL A 133 -15.82 -6.93 9.73
N VAL A 134 -16.54 -6.96 8.61
CA VAL A 134 -17.86 -6.33 8.47
C VAL A 134 -18.89 -7.09 9.31
N VAL A 135 -19.64 -6.37 10.15
CA VAL A 135 -20.60 -6.97 11.09
C VAL A 135 -21.70 -7.74 10.37
N GLU A 136 -22.22 -7.19 9.26
CA GLU A 136 -23.38 -7.73 8.56
C GLU A 136 -23.07 -8.99 7.75
N THR A 137 -21.86 -9.08 7.19
CA THR A 137 -21.49 -10.15 6.23
C THR A 137 -20.47 -11.13 6.80
N GLY A 138 -19.74 -10.76 7.85
CA GLY A 138 -18.59 -11.52 8.34
C GLY A 138 -17.39 -11.53 7.37
N LEU A 139 -17.42 -10.70 6.32
CA LEU A 139 -16.35 -10.61 5.33
C LEU A 139 -15.27 -9.61 5.77
N PRO A 140 -14.02 -9.81 5.32
CA PRO A 140 -12.95 -8.87 5.62
C PRO A 140 -13.12 -7.56 4.85
N VAL A 141 -12.67 -6.47 5.48
CA VAL A 141 -12.57 -5.14 4.89
C VAL A 141 -11.20 -4.53 5.22
N ILE A 142 -10.62 -3.80 4.27
CA ILE A 142 -9.36 -3.06 4.42
C ILE A 142 -9.61 -1.56 4.15
N PHE A 143 -8.93 -0.71 4.90
CA PHE A 143 -9.11 0.75 4.89
C PHE A 143 -7.78 1.48 5.14
N ASP A 144 -7.76 2.81 5.01
CA ASP A 144 -6.53 3.62 5.16
C ASP A 144 -5.37 3.18 4.26
N ALA A 145 -5.67 2.98 2.98
CA ALA A 145 -4.69 2.50 2.00
C ALA A 145 -3.71 3.57 1.48
N CYS A 146 -2.47 3.14 1.27
CA CYS A 146 -1.39 3.89 0.63
C CYS A 146 -1.01 3.24 -0.71
N SER A 147 -2.01 3.11 -1.60
CA SER A 147 -1.97 2.19 -2.73
C SER A 147 -0.95 2.57 -3.80
N MET A 148 -0.25 1.57 -4.33
CA MET A 148 0.69 1.74 -5.45
C MET A 148 0.72 0.48 -6.32
N TYR A 149 1.22 0.59 -7.54
CA TYR A 149 1.56 -0.60 -8.35
C TYR A 149 2.99 -1.04 -8.05
N THR A 150 3.15 -2.21 -7.44
CA THR A 150 4.46 -2.75 -7.09
C THR A 150 4.49 -4.28 -7.10
N HIS A 151 5.62 -4.90 -6.71
CA HIS A 151 5.67 -6.34 -6.47
C HIS A 151 4.60 -6.71 -5.43
N ASN A 152 3.81 -7.76 -5.68
CA ASN A 152 2.71 -8.18 -4.80
C ASN A 152 3.15 -8.56 -3.38
N GLU A 153 4.45 -8.82 -3.17
CA GLU A 153 5.03 -9.09 -1.84
C GLU A 153 5.54 -7.84 -1.11
N CYS A 154 5.61 -6.67 -1.77
CA CYS A 154 6.23 -5.45 -1.21
C CYS A 154 5.65 -4.98 0.14
N LYS A 155 4.40 -5.35 0.46
CA LYS A 155 3.69 -4.91 1.67
C LYS A 155 2.89 -6.00 2.37
N LEU A 156 3.08 -7.28 2.02
CA LEU A 156 2.60 -8.38 2.88
C LEU A 156 3.29 -8.37 4.26
N ASN A 157 4.41 -7.65 4.36
CA ASN A 157 5.29 -7.62 5.51
C ASN A 157 4.78 -6.75 6.68
N HIS A 158 3.61 -6.09 6.65
CA HIS A 158 3.14 -5.42 7.88
C HIS A 158 2.38 -6.36 8.84
N PHE A 159 1.93 -7.53 8.37
CA PHE A 159 1.68 -8.68 9.24
C PHE A 159 2.97 -9.33 9.77
N PHE A 160 4.14 -8.95 9.24
CA PHE A 160 5.48 -9.48 9.56
C PHE A 160 6.56 -8.38 9.48
N GLU A 161 6.46 -7.35 10.32
CA GLU A 161 7.40 -6.22 10.54
C GLU A 161 7.97 -5.41 9.32
N TYR A 162 7.72 -4.08 9.38
CA TYR A 162 8.43 -2.91 8.81
C TYR A 162 8.85 -2.88 7.31
N GLY A 163 8.41 -1.83 6.58
CA GLY A 163 8.97 -1.52 5.25
C GLY A 163 8.49 -0.21 4.60
N TYR A 164 9.45 0.69 4.34
CA TYR A 164 9.38 1.89 3.49
C TYR A 164 10.21 1.67 2.20
N LEU A 165 9.92 2.49 1.17
CA LEU A 165 10.62 2.70 -0.11
C LEU A 165 10.35 1.69 -1.24
N ILE A 166 9.52 2.07 -2.24
CA ILE A 166 9.69 1.66 -3.65
C ILE A 166 9.14 2.77 -4.56
N ASP A 167 10.03 3.50 -5.24
CA ASP A 167 9.70 4.16 -6.51
C ASP A 167 10.83 4.08 -7.58
N ASP A 168 12.08 3.71 -7.23
CA ASP A 168 13.19 3.69 -8.20
C ASP A 168 13.81 2.32 -8.53
N CYS A 169 13.30 1.21 -7.96
CA CYS A 169 14.00 -0.10 -8.05
C CYS A 169 13.51 -1.06 -9.15
N ILE A 170 12.50 -0.70 -9.95
CA ILE A 170 11.90 -1.65 -10.89
C ILE A 170 11.77 -1.07 -12.30
N ARG A 171 12.93 -0.68 -12.85
CA ARG A 171 13.17 -0.49 -14.28
C ARG A 171 14.22 -1.47 -14.78
#